data_AF-A0A346R1D4-F1
#
_entry.id   AF-A0A346R1D4-F1
#
_cell.length_a   1.000
_cell.length_b   1.000
_cell.length_c   1.000
_cell.angle_alpha   90.00
_cell.angle_beta   90.00
_cell.angle_gamma   90.00
#
_symmetry.space_group_name_H-M   'P 1'
#
loop_
_entity.id
_entity.type
_entity.pdbx_description
1 polymer ?
#
loop_
_entity_poly.entity_id
_entity_poly.type
_entity_poly.pdbx_seq_one_letter_code
_entity_poly.pdbx_strand_id
1 'polypeptide(L)'
;MTPAPGFEALRRTVRRPDLDDAALALCLEAALHDLCGADASEGIKRDILRGSARADLSSRVLASLCLPPPASPLAMPVHTLERPRGRMLARLSAGVRRLRGGRRVPVRVE
;
A
#
# COMPACT_ATOMS: atom_id res chain seq x y z
N MET A 1 28.91 -6.45 -9.11
CA MET A 1 28.23 -7.71 -9.52
C MET A 1 27.13 -7.33 -10.49
N THR A 2 27.18 -7.85 -11.72
CA THR A 2 26.12 -7.64 -12.71
C THR A 2 24.91 -8.48 -12.29
N PRO A 3 23.69 -7.91 -12.18
CA PRO A 3 22.53 -8.66 -11.76
C PRO A 3 22.24 -9.77 -12.77
N ALA A 4 21.88 -10.97 -12.30
CA ALA A 4 21.50 -12.02 -13.23
C ALA A 4 20.22 -11.59 -13.95
N PRO A 5 20.11 -11.77 -15.29
CA PRO A 5 19.00 -11.23 -16.08
C PRO A 5 17.62 -11.72 -15.61
N GLY A 6 17.56 -12.93 -15.03
CA GLY A 6 16.33 -13.49 -14.46
C GLY A 6 15.83 -12.79 -13.21
N PHE A 7 16.72 -12.42 -12.28
CA PHE A 7 16.32 -11.71 -11.06
C PHE A 7 15.86 -10.29 -11.35
N GLU A 8 16.46 -9.65 -12.35
CA GLU A 8 16.03 -8.32 -12.80
C GLU A 8 14.61 -8.36 -13.40
N ALA A 9 14.29 -9.37 -14.21
CA ALA A 9 12.93 -9.58 -14.71
C ALA A 9 11.93 -9.85 -13.58
N LEU A 10 12.34 -10.63 -12.57
CA LEU A 10 11.52 -10.93 -11.40
C LEU A 10 11.24 -9.65 -10.58
N ARG A 11 12.26 -8.84 -10.28
CA ARG A 11 12.12 -7.53 -9.60
C ARG A 11 11.08 -6.63 -10.27
N ARG A 12 11.13 -6.54 -11.61
CA ARG A 12 10.17 -5.75 -12.39
C ARG A 12 8.76 -6.29 -12.28
N THR A 13 8.61 -7.61 -12.27
CA THR A 13 7.32 -8.29 -12.13
C THR A 13 6.69 -8.03 -10.76
N VAL A 14 7.47 -8.16 -9.68
CA VAL A 14 6.98 -7.91 -8.31
C VAL A 14 6.97 -6.43 -7.92
N ARG A 15 7.44 -5.52 -8.79
CA ARG A 15 7.58 -4.08 -8.55
C ARG A 15 8.37 -3.73 -7.29
N ARG A 16 9.42 -4.51 -6.99
CA ARG A 16 10.29 -4.34 -5.82
C ARG A 16 11.76 -4.23 -6.25
N PRO A 17 12.19 -3.07 -6.77
CA PRO A 17 13.57 -2.86 -7.19
C PRO A 17 14.56 -2.80 -6.02
N ASP A 18 14.05 -2.63 -4.79
CA ASP A 18 14.82 -2.58 -3.55
C ASP A 18 15.35 -3.94 -3.08
N LEU A 19 14.81 -5.04 -3.63
CA LEU A 19 15.24 -6.39 -3.24
C LEU A 19 16.54 -6.80 -3.92
N ASP A 20 17.45 -7.37 -3.15
CA ASP A 20 18.65 -7.99 -3.67
C ASP A 20 18.38 -9.40 -4.21
N ASP A 21 19.33 -9.92 -4.99
CA ASP A 21 19.19 -11.23 -5.63
C ASP A 21 19.12 -12.37 -4.58
N ALA A 22 19.77 -12.18 -3.42
CA ALA A 22 19.77 -13.15 -2.33
C ALA A 22 18.40 -13.25 -1.64
N ALA A 23 17.78 -12.14 -1.26
CA ALA A 23 16.44 -12.16 -0.67
C ALA A 23 15.41 -12.73 -1.65
N LEU A 24 15.50 -12.38 -2.94
CA LEU A 24 14.61 -12.93 -3.96
C LEU A 24 14.79 -14.44 -4.13
N ALA A 25 16.03 -14.94 -4.11
CA ALA A 25 16.28 -16.37 -4.16
C ALA A 25 15.64 -17.11 -2.98
N LEU A 26 15.80 -16.60 -1.76
CA LEU A 26 15.20 -17.18 -0.55
C LEU A 26 13.67 -17.16 -0.60
N CYS A 27 13.06 -16.05 -1.01
CA CYS A 27 11.61 -15.96 -1.16
C CYS A 27 11.08 -16.95 -2.21
N LEU A 28 11.80 -17.10 -3.33
CA LEU A 28 11.43 -18.01 -4.40
C LEU A 28 11.60 -19.47 -3.98
N GLU A 29 12.67 -19.80 -3.27
CA GLU A 29 12.91 -21.14 -2.68
C GLU A 29 11.81 -21.51 -1.69
N ALA A 30 11.44 -20.60 -0.78
CA ALA A 30 10.36 -20.83 0.17
C ALA A 30 9.02 -21.08 -0.55
N ALA A 31 8.66 -20.23 -1.51
CA ALA A 31 7.43 -20.39 -2.29
C ALA A 31 7.40 -21.71 -3.08
N LEU A 32 8.53 -22.12 -3.65
CA LEU A 32 8.64 -23.38 -4.39
C LEU A 32 8.61 -24.61 -3.48
N HIS A 33 9.25 -24.51 -2.31
CA HIS A 33 9.20 -25.55 -1.30
C HIS A 33 7.76 -25.82 -0.87
N ASP A 34 6.97 -24.76 -0.63
CA ASP A 34 5.58 -24.87 -0.21
C ASP A 34 4.65 -25.42 -1.31
N LEU A 35 4.91 -25.07 -2.58
CA LEU A 35 4.06 -25.49 -3.70
C LEU A 35 4.44 -26.84 -4.31
N CYS A 36 5.72 -27.21 -4.30
CA CYS A 36 6.25 -28.34 -5.08
C CYS A 36 7.10 -29.31 -4.24
N GLY A 37 7.41 -28.99 -2.99
CA GLY A 37 8.31 -29.75 -2.14
C GLY A 37 9.80 -29.46 -2.40
N ALA A 38 10.66 -29.85 -1.46
CA ALA A 38 12.09 -29.55 -1.47
C ALA A 38 12.82 -30.07 -2.73
N ASP A 39 12.50 -31.28 -3.18
CA ASP A 39 13.26 -31.98 -4.23
C ASP A 39 13.06 -31.39 -5.64
N ALA A 40 11.93 -30.73 -5.90
CA ALA A 40 11.62 -30.15 -7.21
C ALA A 40 12.00 -28.66 -7.31
N SER A 41 12.40 -28.03 -6.20
CA SER A 41 12.54 -26.58 -6.08
C SER A 41 13.65 -25.98 -6.96
N GLU A 42 14.84 -26.59 -7.00
CA GLU A 42 16.01 -26.02 -7.73
C GLU A 42 15.83 -25.98 -9.25
N GLY A 43 15.28 -27.05 -9.83
CA GLY A 43 15.03 -27.11 -11.28
C GLY A 43 14.01 -26.06 -11.71
N ILE A 44 12.89 -25.99 -10.98
CA ILE A 44 11.81 -25.04 -11.26
C ILE A 44 12.28 -23.60 -11.03
N LYS A 45 13.08 -23.34 -9.99
CA LYS A 45 13.70 -22.02 -9.73
C LYS A 45 14.49 -21.55 -10.94
N ARG A 46 15.34 -22.41 -11.50
CA ARG A 46 16.14 -22.12 -12.70
C ARG A 46 15.25 -21.86 -13.92
N ASP A 47 14.18 -22.63 -14.10
CA ASP A 47 13.24 -22.44 -15.21
C ASP A 47 12.47 -21.13 -15.11
N ILE A 48 12.06 -20.73 -13.91
CA ILE A 48 11.41 -19.44 -13.67
C ILE A 48 12.38 -18.29 -13.99
N LEU A 49 13.61 -18.36 -13.50
CA LEU A 49 14.62 -17.33 -13.76
C LEU A 49 15.04 -17.24 -15.24
N ARG A 50 14.91 -18.34 -15.99
CA ARG A 50 15.14 -18.36 -17.45
C ARG A 50 13.90 -17.98 -18.28
N GLY A 51 12.74 -17.85 -17.65
CA GLY A 51 11.46 -17.62 -18.35
C GLY A 51 10.95 -18.84 -19.13
N SER A 52 11.44 -20.04 -18.84
CA SER A 52 11.03 -21.31 -19.48
C SER A 52 9.97 -22.07 -18.68
N ALA A 53 9.63 -21.63 -17.46
CA ALA A 53 8.60 -22.24 -16.65
C ALA A 53 7.20 -22.10 -17.27
N ARG A 54 6.32 -23.06 -16.99
CA ARG A 54 4.91 -23.01 -17.43
C ARG A 54 4.21 -21.80 -16.82
N ALA A 55 3.47 -21.05 -17.64
CA ALA A 55 2.81 -19.82 -17.22
C ALA A 55 1.92 -19.98 -15.98
N ASP A 56 1.14 -21.07 -15.89
CA ASP A 56 0.29 -21.34 -14.73
C ASP A 56 1.09 -21.55 -13.45
N LEU A 57 2.23 -22.24 -13.54
CA LEU A 57 3.11 -22.47 -12.40
C LEU A 57 3.77 -21.16 -11.99
N SER A 58 4.29 -20.38 -12.93
CA SER A 58 4.86 -19.07 -12.65
C SER A 58 3.84 -18.14 -11.98
N SER A 59 2.60 -18.13 -12.43
CA SER A 59 1.54 -17.32 -11.81
C SER A 59 1.24 -17.77 -10.38
N ARG A 60 1.21 -19.08 -10.10
CA ARG A 60 0.99 -19.60 -8.75
C ARG A 60 2.14 -19.27 -7.81
N VAL A 61 3.37 -19.46 -8.28
CA VAL A 61 4.58 -19.12 -7.51
C VAL A 61 4.62 -17.63 -7.20
N LEU A 62 4.34 -16.77 -8.19
CA LEU A 62 4.29 -15.32 -7.96
C LEU A 62 3.20 -14.92 -6.96
N ALA A 63 2.04 -15.59 -6.99
CA ALA A 63 0.95 -15.35 -6.05
C ALA A 63 1.26 -15.81 -4.62
N SER A 64 2.14 -16.80 -4.45
CA SER A 64 2.56 -17.32 -3.14
C SER A 64 3.85 -16.68 -2.61
N LEU A 65 4.43 -15.70 -3.29
CA LEU A 65 5.66 -15.04 -2.83
C LEU A 65 5.39 -14.18 -1.58
N CYS A 66 6.06 -14.55 -0.49
CA CYS A 66 6.15 -13.73 0.72
C CYS A 66 7.41 -12.86 0.64
N LEU A 67 7.25 -11.59 0.28
CA LEU A 67 8.37 -10.64 0.17
C LEU A 67 8.65 -9.94 1.50
N PRO A 68 9.92 -9.62 1.81
CA PRO A 68 10.25 -8.89 3.03
C PRO A 68 9.72 -7.44 2.96
N PRO A 69 9.58 -6.78 4.13
CA PRO A 69 9.15 -5.38 4.18
C PRO A 69 10.08 -4.48 3.35
N PRO A 70 9.57 -3.37 2.79
CA PRO A 70 10.38 -2.43 2.03
C PRO A 70 11.46 -1.79 2.91
N ALA A 71 12.65 -1.58 2.35
CA ALA A 71 13.78 -0.98 3.07
C ALA A 71 13.51 0.49 3.47
N SER A 72 12.70 1.19 2.67
CA SER A 72 12.24 2.54 2.98
C SER A 72 10.82 2.51 3.53
N PRO A 73 10.50 3.26 4.60
CA PRO A 73 9.13 3.40 5.06
C PRO A 73 8.28 3.96 3.92
N LEU A 74 7.14 3.30 3.66
CA LEU A 74 6.16 3.82 2.71
C LEU A 74 5.69 5.17 3.24
N ALA A 75 6.08 6.24 2.56
CA ALA A 75 5.66 7.58 2.92
C ALA A 75 4.13 7.64 2.76
N MET A 76 3.42 7.56 3.88
CA MET A 76 2.00 7.85 3.89
C MET A 76 1.83 9.32 3.50
N PRO A 77 1.06 9.65 2.45
CA PRO A 77 0.81 11.03 2.11
C PRO A 77 0.17 11.71 3.31
N VAL A 78 0.85 12.72 3.84
CA VAL A 78 0.37 13.48 4.99
C VAL A 78 -0.76 14.37 4.51
N HIS A 79 -1.98 13.84 4.49
CA HIS A 79 -3.16 14.67 4.31
C HIS A 79 -3.34 15.50 5.58
N THR A 80 -2.83 16.73 5.57
CA THR A 80 -3.19 17.72 6.56
C THR A 80 -4.68 18.00 6.39
N LEU A 81 -5.50 17.49 7.31
CA LEU A 81 -6.89 17.88 7.40
C LEU A 81 -6.91 19.39 7.67
N GLU A 82 -7.16 20.19 6.63
CA GLU A 82 -7.36 21.62 6.79
C GLU A 82 -8.50 21.82 7.79
N ARG A 83 -8.18 22.45 8.94
CA ARG A 83 -9.21 22.80 9.92
C ARG A 83 -10.25 23.67 9.19
N PRO A 84 -11.55 23.34 9.27
CA PRO A 84 -12.58 24.14 8.63
C PRO A 84 -12.53 25.56 9.19
N ARG A 85 -12.10 26.51 8.35
CA ARG A 85 -11.95 27.94 8.68
C ARG A 85 -13.27 28.64 9.03
N GLY A 86 -14.40 27.92 9.06
CA GLY A 86 -15.74 28.46 9.27
C GLY A 86 -16.18 28.69 10.72
N ARG A 87 -15.46 28.20 11.74
CA ARG A 87 -15.91 28.34 13.15
C ARG A 87 -15.92 29.80 13.65
N MET A 88 -15.09 30.67 13.10
CA MET A 88 -15.00 32.07 13.54
C MET A 88 -16.13 32.94 12.94
N LEU A 89 -16.51 32.69 11.68
CA LEU A 89 -17.62 33.39 11.01
C LEU A 89 -19.01 32.95 11.53
N ALA A 90 -19.15 31.69 11.96
CA ALA A 90 -20.37 31.21 12.62
C ALA A 90 -20.64 31.93 13.97
N ARG A 91 -19.58 32.33 14.69
CA ARG A 91 -19.71 33.08 15.96
C ARG A 91 -20.12 34.54 15.73
N LEU A 92 -19.63 35.18 14.67
CA LEU A 92 -19.98 36.57 14.34
C LEU A 92 -21.44 36.70 13.88
N SER A 93 -21.95 35.76 13.09
CA SER A 93 -23.35 35.78 12.63
C SER A 93 -24.37 35.50 13.75
N ALA A 94 -23.99 34.73 14.78
CA ALA A 94 -24.84 34.49 15.95
C ALA A 94 -24.97 35.72 16.88
N GLY A 95 -23.93 36.57 16.96
CA GLY A 95 -23.96 37.82 17.72
C GLY A 95 -24.87 38.89 17.09
N VAL A 96 -24.88 38.98 15.77
CA VAL A 96 -25.71 39.96 15.02
C VAL A 96 -27.21 39.66 15.14
N ARG A 97 -27.62 38.38 15.19
CA ARG A 97 -29.04 38.02 15.41
C ARG A 97 -29.55 38.40 16.80
N ARG A 98 -28.71 38.34 17.83
CA ARG A 98 -29.11 38.72 19.21
C ARG A 98 -29.28 40.23 19.37
N LEU A 99 -28.55 41.04 18.61
CA LEU A 99 -28.64 42.49 18.66
C LEU A 99 -29.84 43.05 17.88
N ARG A 100 -30.35 42.34 16.87
CA ARG A 100 -31.55 42.75 16.11
C ARG A 100 -32.88 42.21 16.66
N GLY A 101 -32.87 41.19 17.53
CA GLY A 101 -34.09 40.60 18.12
C GLY A 101 -34.56 41.24 19.43
N GLY A 102 -33.87 42.27 19.94
CA GLY A 102 -34.16 42.89 21.23
C GLY A 102 -35.17 44.04 21.19
N ARG A 103 -36.41 43.81 20.73
CA ARG A 103 -37.55 44.71 21.03
C ARG A 103 -38.86 43.92 21.17
N ARG A 104 -39.43 44.05 22.37
CA ARG A 104 -40.55 43.36 23.05
C ARG A 104 -41.87 43.26 22.27
N VAL A 105 -42.66 42.23 22.57
CA VAL A 105 -44.13 42.33 22.67
C VAL A 105 -44.57 41.72 24.02
N PRO A 106 -45.24 42.48 24.91
CA PRO A 106 -45.93 41.90 26.06
C PRO A 106 -47.29 41.37 25.62
N VAL A 107 -47.56 40.09 25.83
CA VAL A 107 -48.90 39.52 25.66
C VAL A 107 -49.62 39.65 27.01
N ARG A 108 -50.59 40.56 27.09
CA ARG A 108 -51.64 40.52 28.12
C ARG A 108 -52.61 39.41 27.70
N VAL A 109 -52.88 38.48 28.62
CA VAL A 109 -54.05 37.61 28.55
C VAL A 109 -54.97 38.09 29.67
N GLU A 110 -56.20 38.39 29.29
CA GLU A 110 -57.29 38.85 30.16
C GLU A 110 -57.65 37.84 31.26
#